data_AF-A0A3M2LST6-F1
#
_entry.id   AF-A0A3M2LST6-F1
#
_cell.length_a   1.000
_cell.length_b   1.000
_cell.length_c   1.000
_cell.angle_alpha   90.00
_cell.angle_beta   90.00
_cell.angle_gamma   90.00
#
_symmetry.space_group_name_H-M   'P 1'
#
loop_
_entity.id
_entity.type
_entity.pdbx_description
1 polymer ?
#
loop_
_entity_poly.entity_id
_entity_poly.type
_entity_poly.pdbx_seq_one_letter_code
_entity_poly.pdbx_strand_id
1 'polypeptide(L)'
;MWLAPERRSARRWAVPVLVLGAGLVVGGVLVADGRRGTALIALAVLAGYAAHLAYRRDEQGLAISEAFGRGHRGRTHLKAAAMTGDVLSAGLVAALVVQALRGADVAPYAWLALLAGVTYLVSALAGGRAP
;
A
#
# COMPACT_ATOMS: atom_id res chain seq x y z
N MET A 1 6.58 23.86 22.29
CA MET A 1 5.35 23.20 21.82
C MET A 1 5.39 21.73 22.19
N TRP A 2 4.69 21.35 23.26
CA TRP A 2 4.62 19.99 23.81
C TRP A 2 3.22 19.43 23.52
N LEU A 3 2.96 19.14 22.24
CA LEU A 3 1.77 18.38 21.83
C LEU A 3 2.12 16.91 21.93
N ALA A 4 1.44 16.22 22.84
CA ALA A 4 1.63 14.81 23.18
C ALA A 4 1.91 13.95 21.92
N PRO A 5 3.01 13.16 21.91
CA PRO A 5 3.36 12.31 20.78
C PRO A 5 2.24 11.31 20.40
N GLU A 6 1.34 10.99 21.34
CA GLU A 6 0.18 10.12 21.15
C GLU A 6 -0.79 10.61 20.07
N ARG A 7 -1.04 11.93 19.96
CA ARG A 7 -1.92 12.48 18.91
C ARG A 7 -1.35 12.32 17.51
N ARG A 8 -0.01 12.29 17.38
CA ARG A 8 0.65 12.01 16.10
C ARG A 8 0.58 10.52 15.75
N SER A 9 0.65 9.65 16.75
CA SER A 9 0.54 8.19 16.56
C SER A 9 -0.87 7.79 16.09
N ALA A 10 -1.92 8.27 16.76
CA ALA A 10 -3.31 7.97 16.38
C ALA A 10 -3.64 8.48 14.95
N ARG A 11 -3.16 9.68 14.59
CA ARG A 11 -3.34 10.23 13.24
C ARG A 11 -2.64 9.43 12.14
N ARG A 12 -1.52 8.75 12.46
CA ARG A 12 -0.79 7.89 11.50
C ARG A 12 -1.52 6.59 11.18
N TRP A 13 -2.35 6.10 12.11
CA TRP A 13 -3.17 4.91 11.89
C TRP A 13 -4.50 5.18 11.18
N ALA A 14 -4.93 6.43 11.11
CA ALA A 14 -6.20 6.79 10.48
C ALA A 14 -6.28 6.29 9.03
N VAL A 15 -5.24 6.50 8.22
CA VAL A 15 -5.27 6.13 6.79
C VAL A 15 -5.31 4.61 6.58
N PRO A 16 -4.42 3.78 7.20
CA PRO A 16 -4.52 2.33 7.09
C PRO A 16 -5.87 1.77 7.56
N VAL A 17 -6.40 2.28 8.67
CA VAL A 17 -7.69 1.83 9.22
C VAL A 17 -8.84 2.21 8.29
N LEU A 18 -8.82 3.41 7.70
CA LEU A 18 -9.82 3.84 6.72
C LEU A 18 -9.79 2.95 5.47
N VAL A 19 -8.61 2.59 4.97
CA VAL A 19 -8.46 1.68 3.82
C VAL A 19 -9.01 0.29 4.15
N LEU A 20 -8.75 -0.25 5.35
CA LEU A 20 -9.34 -1.50 5.80
C LEU A 20 -10.87 -1.40 5.88
N GLY A 21 -11.39 -0.32 6.44
CA GLY A 21 -12.83 -0.05 6.49
C GLY A 21 -13.46 -0.01 5.09
N ALA A 22 -12.82 0.67 4.14
CA ALA A 22 -13.24 0.68 2.74
C ALA A 22 -13.22 -0.73 2.12
N GLY A 23 -12.23 -1.56 2.44
CA GLY A 23 -12.19 -2.96 2.03
C GLY A 23 -13.37 -3.79 2.52
N LEU A 24 -13.76 -3.60 3.78
CA LEU A 24 -14.94 -4.25 4.35
C LEU A 24 -16.23 -3.80 3.64
N VAL A 25 -16.38 -2.49 3.38
CA VAL A 25 -17.54 -1.94 2.67
C VAL A 25 -17.62 -2.48 1.24
N VAL A 26 -16.54 -2.40 0.48
CA VAL A 26 -16.49 -2.89 -0.92
C VAL A 26 -16.72 -4.39 -0.97
N GLY A 27 -16.10 -5.16 -0.08
CA GLY A 27 -16.31 -6.60 0.04
C GLY A 27 -17.77 -6.94 0.36
N GLY A 28 -18.40 -6.22 1.29
CA GLY A 28 -19.81 -6.39 1.63
C GLY A 28 -20.75 -6.15 0.44
N VAL A 29 -20.51 -5.07 -0.33
CA VAL A 29 -21.28 -4.78 -1.55
C VAL A 29 -21.12 -5.91 -2.57
N LEU A 30 -19.90 -6.38 -2.82
CA LEU A 30 -19.65 -7.43 -3.81
C LEU A 30 -20.23 -8.79 -3.38
N VAL A 31 -20.26 -9.09 -2.08
CA VAL A 31 -20.91 -10.30 -1.55
C VAL A 31 -22.43 -10.22 -1.72
N ALA A 32 -23.02 -9.05 -1.48
CA ALA A 32 -24.45 -8.82 -1.70
C ALA A 32 -24.84 -9.03 -3.18
N ASP A 33 -23.94 -8.66 -4.11
CA ASP A 33 -24.10 -8.90 -5.54
C ASP A 33 -23.75 -10.34 -6.00
N GLY A 34 -23.47 -11.25 -5.07
CA GLY A 34 -23.12 -12.66 -5.37
C GLY A 34 -21.70 -12.88 -5.89
N ARG A 35 -20.88 -11.83 -6.01
CA ARG A 35 -19.52 -11.84 -6.57
C ARG A 35 -18.46 -12.16 -5.51
N ARG A 36 -18.62 -13.29 -4.82
CA ARG A 36 -17.79 -13.69 -3.66
C ARG A 36 -16.30 -13.77 -3.99
N GLY A 37 -15.93 -14.29 -5.16
CA GLY A 37 -14.52 -14.38 -5.58
C GLY A 37 -13.87 -13.00 -5.73
N THR A 38 -14.54 -12.09 -6.44
CA THR A 38 -14.10 -10.69 -6.60
C THR A 38 -14.05 -9.95 -5.26
N ALA A 39 -14.99 -10.23 -4.35
CA ALA A 39 -15.00 -9.67 -3.00
C ALA A 39 -13.74 -10.05 -2.21
N LEU A 40 -13.34 -11.32 -2.25
CA LEU A 40 -12.12 -11.80 -1.59
C LEU A 40 -10.86 -11.16 -2.17
N ILE A 41 -10.79 -11.04 -3.50
CA ILE A 41 -9.67 -10.39 -4.18
C ILE A 41 -9.58 -8.92 -3.78
N ALA A 42 -10.69 -8.18 -3.85
CA ALA A 42 -10.72 -6.76 -3.48
C ALA A 42 -10.34 -6.54 -2.01
N LEU A 43 -10.86 -7.39 -1.11
CA LEU A 43 -10.53 -7.34 0.31
C LEU A 43 -9.04 -7.63 0.55
N ALA A 44 -8.48 -8.66 -0.09
CA ALA A 44 -7.07 -9.01 0.04
C ALA A 44 -6.16 -7.87 -0.45
N VAL A 45 -6.50 -7.23 -1.59
CA VAL A 45 -5.73 -6.11 -2.13
C VAL A 45 -5.80 -4.90 -1.20
N LEU A 46 -6.98 -4.54 -0.68
CA LEU A 46 -7.13 -3.41 0.23
C LEU A 46 -6.46 -3.67 1.59
N ALA A 47 -6.51 -4.90 2.09
CA ALA A 47 -5.78 -5.31 3.28
C ALA A 47 -4.26 -5.23 3.07
N GLY A 48 -3.76 -5.71 1.92
CA GLY A 48 -2.36 -5.60 1.55
C GLY A 48 -1.90 -4.14 1.43
N TYR A 49 -2.72 -3.28 0.82
CA TYR A 49 -2.41 -1.85 0.70
C TYR A 49 -2.41 -1.15 2.07
N ALA A 50 -3.36 -1.47 2.94
CA ALA A 50 -3.37 -0.96 4.30
C ALA A 50 -2.14 -1.40 5.10
N ALA A 51 -1.72 -2.67 4.96
CA ALA A 51 -0.50 -3.18 5.58
C ALA A 51 0.75 -2.46 5.05
N HIS A 52 0.81 -2.22 3.73
CA HIS A 52 1.89 -1.44 3.12
C HIS A 52 1.96 0.00 3.66
N LEU A 53 0.82 0.69 3.77
CA LEU A 53 0.75 2.02 4.38
C LEU A 53 1.14 2.00 5.87
N ALA A 54 0.74 0.96 6.60
CA ALA A 54 1.11 0.77 7.99
C ALA A 54 2.62 0.52 8.14
N TYR A 55 3.24 -0.26 7.27
CA TYR A 55 4.68 -0.53 7.31
C TYR A 55 5.50 0.72 6.98
N ARG A 56 5.12 1.46 5.94
CA ARG A 56 5.82 2.68 5.52
C ARG A 56 5.85 3.81 6.55
N ARG A 57 4.95 3.80 7.53
CA ARG A 57 4.94 4.84 8.57
C ARG A 57 6.15 4.75 9.51
N ASP A 58 6.75 3.56 9.63
CA ASP A 58 7.81 3.22 10.57
C ASP A 58 9.19 3.22 9.87
N GLU A 59 9.22 3.17 8.54
CA GLU A 59 10.45 3.27 7.76
C GLU A 59 10.96 4.71 7.63
N GLN A 60 12.06 5.01 8.32
CA GLN A 60 12.90 6.16 7.98
C GLN A 60 13.72 5.83 6.72
N GLY A 61 13.08 5.94 5.55
CA GLY A 61 13.72 5.95 4.23
C GLY A 61 14.83 4.91 4.07
N LEU A 62 14.43 3.68 3.74
CA LEU A 62 15.32 2.60 3.33
C LEU A 62 16.43 3.11 2.38
N ALA A 63 17.66 3.17 2.88
CA ALA A 63 18.85 3.40 2.07
C ALA A 63 19.23 2.10 1.36
N ILE A 64 18.35 1.62 0.48
CA ILE A 64 18.49 0.30 -0.16
C ILE A 64 19.65 0.25 -1.17
N SER A 65 20.20 1.38 -1.62
CA SER A 65 21.17 1.33 -2.69
C SER A 65 22.13 2.52 -2.74
N GLU A 66 23.43 2.21 -2.81
CA GLU A 66 24.50 3.15 -3.16
C GLU A 66 24.37 3.70 -4.59
N ALA A 67 23.56 3.07 -5.45
CA ALA A 67 23.34 3.50 -6.84
C ALA A 67 22.56 4.83 -6.95
N PHE A 68 21.85 5.24 -5.89
CA PHE A 68 21.20 6.55 -5.84
C PHE A 68 22.16 7.69 -5.43
N GLY A 69 23.42 7.38 -5.12
CA GLY A 69 24.44 8.33 -4.68
C GLY A 69 24.45 8.55 -3.17
N ARG A 70 25.61 8.96 -2.62
CA ARG A 70 25.77 9.27 -1.19
C ARG A 70 25.31 10.69 -0.86
N GLY A 71 24.79 10.90 0.35
CA GLY A 71 24.45 12.23 0.88
C GLY A 71 23.02 12.71 0.55
N HIS A 72 22.82 14.04 0.56
CA HIS A 72 21.48 14.66 0.49
C HIS A 72 20.76 14.40 -0.85
N ARG A 73 21.50 14.35 -1.97
CA ARG A 73 20.95 14.05 -3.30
C ARG A 73 20.39 12.62 -3.42
N GLY A 74 21.09 11.63 -2.88
CA GLY A 74 20.61 10.24 -2.90
C GLY A 74 19.34 10.04 -2.08
N ARG A 75 19.22 10.73 -0.94
CA ARG A 75 17.99 10.75 -0.13
C ARG A 75 16.81 11.34 -0.90
N THR A 76 17.01 12.40 -1.69
CA THR A 76 15.94 12.98 -2.52
C THR A 76 15.52 12.07 -3.67
N HIS A 77 16.46 11.39 -4.34
CA HIS A 77 16.12 10.45 -5.42
C HIS A 77 15.39 9.22 -4.89
N LEU A 78 15.83 8.66 -3.77
CA LEU A 78 15.12 7.57 -3.08
C LEU A 78 13.72 7.99 -2.66
N LYS A 79 13.56 9.18 -2.09
CA LYS A 79 12.24 9.70 -1.70
C LYS A 79 11.32 9.91 -2.90
N ALA A 80 11.85 10.39 -4.03
CA ALA A 80 11.09 10.56 -5.25
C ALA A 80 10.63 9.21 -5.82
N ALA A 81 11.53 8.23 -5.93
CA ALA A 81 11.19 6.87 -6.37
C ALA A 81 10.16 6.21 -5.44
N ALA A 82 10.33 6.40 -4.14
CA ALA A 82 9.40 5.92 -3.12
C ALA A 82 8.00 6.55 -3.29
N MET A 83 7.91 7.85 -3.57
CA MET A 83 6.63 8.51 -3.85
C MET A 83 6.00 8.04 -5.17
N THR A 84 6.78 7.82 -6.22
CA THR A 84 6.23 7.30 -7.48
C THR A 84 5.62 5.91 -7.30
N GLY A 85 6.26 5.05 -6.51
CA GLY A 85 5.70 3.76 -6.14
C GLY A 85 4.35 3.89 -5.43
N ASP A 86 4.26 4.78 -4.45
CA ASP A 86 3.02 5.00 -3.68
C ASP A 86 1.87 5.46 -4.58
N VAL A 87 2.13 6.39 -5.49
CA VAL A 87 1.12 6.92 -6.43
C VAL A 87 0.66 5.82 -7.39
N LEU A 88 1.59 5.02 -7.92
CA LEU A 88 1.25 3.90 -8.79
C LEU A 88 0.42 2.85 -8.06
N SER A 89 0.80 2.48 -6.84
CA SER A 89 0.03 1.53 -6.02
C SER A 89 -1.36 2.07 -5.68
N ALA A 90 -1.48 3.35 -5.31
CA ALA A 90 -2.78 3.98 -5.04
C ALA A 90 -3.68 3.97 -6.28
N GLY A 91 -3.15 4.37 -7.45
CA GLY A 91 -3.89 4.36 -8.71
C GLY A 91 -4.34 2.96 -9.12
N LEU A 92 -3.48 1.96 -8.91
CA LEU A 92 -3.80 0.56 -9.19
C LEU A 92 -4.92 0.02 -8.30
N VAL A 93 -4.86 0.30 -6.99
CA VAL A 93 -5.90 -0.10 -6.03
C VAL A 93 -7.22 0.59 -6.38
N ALA A 94 -7.20 1.87 -6.70
CA ALA A 94 -8.38 2.60 -7.13
C ALA A 94 -9.00 2.02 -8.41
N ALA A 95 -8.18 1.70 -9.42
CA ALA A 95 -8.63 1.08 -10.65
C ALA A 95 -9.27 -0.29 -10.40
N LEU A 96 -8.66 -1.12 -9.55
CA LEU A 96 -9.21 -2.42 -9.17
C LEU A 96 -10.58 -2.28 -8.50
N VAL A 97 -10.72 -1.36 -7.54
CA VAL A 97 -11.98 -1.11 -6.84
C VAL A 97 -13.07 -0.67 -7.81
N VAL A 98 -12.76 0.29 -8.70
CA VAL A 98 -13.71 0.76 -9.70
C VAL A 98 -14.16 -0.38 -10.63
N GLN A 99 -13.22 -1.21 -11.10
CA GLN A 99 -13.54 -2.32 -11.99
C GLN A 99 -14.33 -3.43 -11.30
N ALA A 100 -14.00 -3.73 -10.04
CA ALA A 100 -14.75 -4.68 -9.22
C ALA A 100 -16.21 -4.24 -9.07
N LEU A 101 -16.45 -2.96 -8.74
CA LEU A 101 -17.78 -2.41 -8.59
C LEU A 101 -18.56 -2.40 -9.91
N ARG A 102 -17.86 -2.12 -11.03
CA ARG A 102 -18.44 -2.22 -12.39
C ARG A 102 -18.78 -3.65 -12.81
N GLY A 103 -18.27 -4.67 -12.11
CA GLY A 103 -18.40 -6.07 -12.53
C GLY A 103 -17.56 -6.44 -13.73
N ALA A 104 -16.54 -5.64 -14.04
CA ALA A 104 -15.57 -5.96 -15.07
C ALA A 104 -14.56 -6.99 -14.56
N ASP A 105 -13.77 -7.55 -15.49
CA ASP A 105 -12.65 -8.41 -15.12
C ASP A 105 -11.60 -7.62 -14.32
N VAL A 106 -11.28 -8.13 -13.13
CA VAL A 106 -10.31 -7.55 -12.20
C VAL A 106 -8.95 -8.25 -12.27
N ALA A 107 -8.84 -9.38 -12.98
CA ALA A 107 -7.64 -10.21 -13.00
C ALA A 107 -6.36 -9.45 -13.41
N PRO A 108 -6.38 -8.54 -14.42
CA PRO A 108 -5.18 -7.76 -14.77
C PRO A 108 -4.69 -6.89 -13.61
N TYR A 109 -5.61 -6.24 -12.91
CA TYR A 109 -5.28 -5.37 -11.78
C TYR A 109 -4.86 -6.16 -10.55
N ALA A 110 -5.47 -7.33 -10.33
CA ALA A 110 -5.11 -8.22 -9.23
C ALA A 110 -3.69 -8.77 -9.41
N TRP A 111 -3.30 -9.14 -10.63
CA TRP A 111 -1.93 -9.56 -10.95
C TRP A 111 -0.91 -8.45 -10.71
N LEU A 112 -1.21 -7.22 -11.15
CA LEU A 112 -0.36 -6.08 -10.89
C LEU A 112 -0.26 -5.78 -9.38
N ALA A 113 -1.36 -5.93 -8.63
CA ALA A 113 -1.37 -5.68 -7.20
C ALA A 113 -0.54 -6.74 -6.44
N LEU A 114 -0.63 -8.00 -6.88
CA LEU A 114 0.21 -9.08 -6.39
C LEU A 114 1.69 -8.79 -6.68
N LEU A 115 2.02 -8.39 -7.91
CA LEU A 115 3.39 -8.06 -8.30
C LEU A 115 3.97 -6.91 -7.47
N ALA A 116 3.17 -5.85 -7.25
CA ALA A 116 3.55 -4.75 -6.37
C ALA A 116 3.77 -5.24 -4.93
N GLY A 117 2.88 -6.07 -4.39
CA GLY A 117 2.98 -6.65 -3.05
C GLY A 117 4.22 -7.52 -2.88
N VAL A 118 4.51 -8.42 -3.83
CA VAL A 118 5.69 -9.29 -3.82
C VAL A 118 6.97 -8.47 -3.92
N THR A 119 7.01 -7.48 -4.81
CA THR A 119 8.17 -6.58 -4.96
C THR A 119 8.48 -5.87 -3.64
N TYR A 120 7.44 -5.38 -2.97
CA TYR A 120 7.59 -4.72 -1.68
C TYR A 120 8.01 -5.67 -0.57
N LEU A 121 7.47 -6.90 -0.54
CA LEU A 121 7.85 -7.91 0.43
C LEU A 121 9.33 -8.29 0.29
N VAL A 122 9.80 -8.50 -0.94
CA VAL A 122 11.22 -8.77 -1.22
C VAL A 122 12.08 -7.60 -0.79
N SER A 123 11.65 -6.37 -1.08
CA SER A 123 12.36 -5.16 -0.67
C SER A 123 12.46 -5.03 0.85
N ALA A 124 11.37 -5.31 1.59
CA ALA A 124 11.36 -5.31 3.06
C ALA A 124 12.27 -6.39 3.64
N LEU A 125 12.24 -7.62 3.10
CA LEU A 125 13.10 -8.72 3.53
C LEU A 125 14.58 -8.50 3.21
N ALA A 126 14.89 -7.76 2.14
CA ALA A 126 16.25 -7.37 1.79
C ALA A 126 16.75 -6.20 2.68
N GLY A 127 15.89 -5.21 2.94
CA GLY A 127 16.20 -4.05 3.77
C GLY A 127 16.35 -4.36 5.26
N GLY A 128 15.60 -5.33 5.78
CA GLY A 128 15.68 -5.77 7.19
C GLY A 128 16.94 -6.57 7.56
N ARG A 129 17.82 -6.89 6.60
CA ARG A 129 19.10 -7.61 6.81
C ARG A 129 20.33 -6.68 6.84
N ALA A 130 20.20 -5.43 7.28
CA ALA A 130 21.37 -4.59 7.54
C ALA A 130 21.87 -4.83 8.99
N PRO A 131 23.11 -5.33 9.19
CA PRO A 131 23.74 -5.40 10.52
C PRO A 131 24.05 -4.01 11.09
#